data_AF-Q1NA72-F1
#
_entry.id   AF-Q1NA72-F1
#
_cell.length_a   1.000
_cell.length_b   1.000
_cell.length_c   1.000
_cell.angle_alpha   90.00
_cell.angle_beta   90.00
_cell.angle_gamma   90.00
#
_symmetry.space_group_name_H-M   'P 1'
#
loop_
_entity.id
_entity.type
_entity.pdbx_description
1 polymer ?
#
loop_
_entity_poly.entity_id
_entity_poly.type
_entity_poly.pdbx_seq_one_letter_code
_entity_poly.pdbx_strand_id
1 'polypeptide(L)'
;MTRSTFLAAALLGLAPAILPAGAAAQSPEGPISYEEQLAQVEDQLVYQTPIAGVENDYWFNYQTDLAEARKELTKDLRRSSDADDNRDAWDEYRAELADARGDYAKEMAEKGYPIGQVRVLANNGR
;
A
#
# COMPACT_ATOMS: atom_id res chain seq x y z
N MET A 1 62.35 -54.43 -5.17
CA MET A 1 60.90 -54.63 -4.99
C MET A 1 60.17 -53.46 -5.64
N THR A 2 59.53 -53.73 -6.78
CA THR A 2 58.29 -53.16 -7.34
C THR A 2 57.85 -51.69 -7.14
N ARG A 3 57.69 -51.01 -8.30
CA ARG A 3 56.68 -49.99 -8.75
C ARG A 3 56.92 -48.52 -8.32
N SER A 4 57.23 -47.56 -9.22
CA SER A 4 56.41 -46.90 -10.28
C SER A 4 55.15 -46.21 -9.70
N THR A 5 54.73 -44.97 -9.96
CA THR A 5 55.11 -43.84 -10.86
C THR A 5 54.11 -42.69 -10.55
N PHE A 6 54.40 -41.48 -11.04
CA PHE A 6 53.50 -40.36 -11.42
C PHE A 6 53.25 -39.16 -10.47
N LEU A 7 53.67 -38.01 -11.01
CA LEU A 7 53.22 -36.64 -10.74
C LEU A 7 51.71 -36.47 -10.99
N ALA A 8 51.05 -35.59 -10.23
CA ALA A 8 50.01 -34.70 -10.76
C ALA A 8 49.76 -33.52 -9.80
N ALA A 9 49.79 -32.32 -10.37
CA ALA A 9 49.47 -31.05 -9.74
C ALA A 9 47.98 -30.70 -9.90
N ALA A 10 47.59 -29.67 -9.13
CA ALA A 10 46.47 -28.75 -9.36
C ALA A 10 45.06 -29.20 -8.95
N LEU A 11 44.37 -28.41 -8.13
CA LEU A 11 43.50 -27.32 -8.61
C LEU A 11 42.79 -26.60 -7.45
N LEU A 12 42.59 -25.30 -7.65
CA LEU A 12 41.80 -24.39 -6.83
C LEU A 12 40.42 -24.96 -6.50
N GLY A 13 40.09 -25.06 -5.22
CA GLY A 13 38.70 -25.17 -4.75
C GLY A 13 38.10 -23.78 -4.58
N LEU A 14 37.45 -23.26 -5.62
CA LEU A 14 36.51 -22.14 -5.50
C LEU A 14 35.22 -22.70 -4.86
N ALA A 15 34.99 -22.43 -3.57
CA ALA A 15 33.69 -22.67 -2.97
C ALA A 15 32.72 -21.56 -3.40
N PRO A 16 31.51 -21.86 -3.89
CA PRO A 16 30.51 -20.82 -4.06
C PRO A 16 30.06 -20.36 -2.66
N ALA A 17 30.31 -19.09 -2.35
CA ALA A 17 29.66 -18.43 -1.22
C ALA A 17 28.15 -18.39 -1.53
N ILE A 18 27.39 -19.26 -0.86
CA ILE A 18 25.93 -19.17 -0.82
C ILE A 18 25.62 -17.90 -0.03
N LEU A 19 25.32 -16.82 -0.72
CA LEU A 19 24.69 -15.65 -0.10
C LEU A 19 23.33 -16.10 0.42
N PRO A 20 22.97 -15.84 1.69
CA PRO A 20 21.58 -16.02 2.11
C PRO A 20 20.74 -15.00 1.34
N ALA A 21 19.91 -15.51 0.43
CA ALA A 21 18.86 -14.74 -0.21
C ALA A 21 17.89 -14.24 0.87
N GLY A 22 17.78 -12.92 1.00
CA GLY A 22 16.68 -12.18 1.58
C GLY A 22 16.04 -12.76 2.84
N ALA A 23 16.53 -12.37 4.02
CA ALA A 23 15.64 -12.19 5.15
C ALA A 23 14.81 -10.93 4.89
N ALA A 24 13.78 -11.03 4.05
CA ALA A 24 12.67 -10.08 4.09
C ALA A 24 12.09 -10.22 5.51
N ALA A 25 12.11 -9.13 6.27
CA ALA A 25 11.47 -9.08 7.57
C ALA A 25 9.99 -9.45 7.36
N GLN A 26 9.62 -10.67 7.77
CA GLN A 26 8.23 -11.12 7.74
C GLN A 26 7.50 -10.28 8.79
N SER A 27 6.57 -9.43 8.35
CA SER A 27 5.56 -8.86 9.24
C SER A 27 4.92 -10.02 10.01
N PRO A 28 4.58 -9.85 11.31
CA PRO A 28 4.02 -10.92 12.13
C PRO A 28 2.72 -11.54 11.55
N GLU A 29 2.09 -10.85 10.61
CA GLU A 29 0.84 -11.17 9.90
C GLU A 29 1.03 -11.96 8.59
N GLY A 30 2.26 -12.16 8.11
CA GLY A 30 2.52 -12.72 6.77
C GLY A 30 2.55 -11.66 5.66
N PRO A 31 2.38 -12.05 4.37
CA PRO A 31 2.36 -11.10 3.25
C PRO A 31 1.13 -10.17 3.31
N ILE A 32 1.28 -8.93 2.82
CA ILE A 32 0.21 -7.93 2.70
C ILE A 32 -1.04 -8.54 2.04
N SER A 33 -2.22 -8.37 2.65
CA SER A 33 -3.49 -8.89 2.12
C SER A 33 -3.92 -8.16 0.85
N TYR A 34 -4.89 -8.72 0.12
CA TYR A 34 -5.45 -8.06 -1.06
C TYR A 34 -6.23 -6.79 -0.68
N GLU A 35 -6.97 -6.86 0.43
CA GLU A 35 -7.78 -5.78 0.99
C GLU A 35 -6.89 -4.62 1.44
N GLU A 36 -5.75 -4.90 2.08
CA GLU A 36 -4.76 -3.87 2.43
C GLU A 36 -4.19 -3.19 1.17
N GLN A 37 -3.88 -3.95 0.11
CA GLN A 37 -3.41 -3.37 -1.16
C GLN A 37 -4.47 -2.45 -1.77
N LEU A 38 -5.75 -2.86 -1.75
CA LEU A 38 -6.85 -2.03 -2.25
C LEU A 38 -7.05 -0.78 -1.39
N ALA A 39 -6.95 -0.90 -0.07
CA ALA A 39 -7.02 0.23 0.84
C ALA A 39 -5.89 1.24 0.59
N GLN A 40 -4.67 0.76 0.34
CA GLN A 40 -3.54 1.62 -0.03
C GLN A 40 -3.77 2.34 -1.36
N VAL A 41 -4.40 1.69 -2.34
CA VAL A 41 -4.80 2.35 -3.60
C VAL A 41 -5.86 3.42 -3.33
N GLU A 42 -6.85 3.16 -2.48
CA GLU A 42 -7.89 4.15 -2.15
C GLU A 42 -7.33 5.35 -1.36
N ASP A 43 -6.41 5.12 -0.41
CA ASP A 43 -5.74 6.21 0.34
C ASP A 43 -4.90 7.11 -0.58
N GLN A 44 -4.38 6.60 -1.70
CA GLN A 44 -3.74 7.41 -2.73
C GLN A 44 -4.73 8.31 -3.51
N LEU A 45 -6.03 8.00 -3.49
CA LEU A 45 -7.08 8.78 -4.15
C LEU A 45 -7.64 9.90 -3.26
N VAL A 46 -7.31 9.91 -1.97
CA VAL A 46 -7.71 10.94 -1.01
C VAL A 46 -7.29 12.34 -1.48
N TYR A 47 -8.21 13.30 -1.39
CA TYR A 47 -7.91 14.69 -1.74
C TYR A 47 -6.88 15.26 -0.76
N GLN A 48 -5.71 15.62 -1.28
CA GLN A 48 -4.63 16.25 -0.49
C GLN A 48 -4.81 17.76 -0.33
N THR A 49 -5.67 18.36 -1.14
CA THR A 49 -6.01 19.78 -1.14
C THR A 49 -7.51 19.95 -1.34
N PRO A 50 -8.12 21.00 -0.78
CA PRO A 50 -9.55 21.24 -0.95
C PRO A 50 -9.92 21.40 -2.43
N ILE A 51 -11.11 20.89 -2.79
CA ILE A 51 -11.68 21.09 -4.13
C ILE A 51 -11.84 22.60 -4.38
N ALA A 52 -11.40 23.04 -5.56
CA ALA A 52 -11.35 24.45 -5.95
C ALA A 52 -10.51 25.37 -5.02
N GLY A 53 -9.67 24.81 -4.14
CA GLY A 53 -8.88 25.58 -3.19
C GLY A 53 -9.70 26.19 -2.04
N VAL A 54 -10.94 25.71 -1.81
CA VAL A 54 -11.87 26.30 -0.83
C VAL A 54 -11.91 25.47 0.45
N GLU A 55 -11.40 26.06 1.53
CA GLU A 55 -11.51 25.50 2.88
C GLU A 55 -12.85 25.90 3.51
N ASN A 56 -13.83 25.01 3.44
CA ASN A 56 -15.16 25.17 4.04
C ASN A 56 -15.47 24.02 5.00
N ASP A 57 -16.64 24.05 5.64
CA ASP A 57 -17.06 23.01 6.59
C ASP A 57 -16.98 21.60 5.99
N TYR A 58 -17.29 21.43 4.70
CA TYR A 58 -17.20 20.13 4.01
C TYR A 58 -15.78 19.61 3.91
N TRP A 59 -14.80 20.49 3.66
CA TRP A 59 -13.39 20.12 3.65
C TRP A 59 -12.92 19.67 5.04
N PHE A 60 -13.30 20.40 6.10
CA PHE A 60 -12.90 20.04 7.46
C PHE A 60 -13.61 18.79 7.98
N ASN A 61 -14.87 18.57 7.60
CA ASN A 61 -15.59 17.33 7.86
C ASN A 61 -14.90 16.17 7.17
N TYR A 62 -14.59 16.29 5.88
CA TYR A 62 -13.84 15.28 5.13
C TYR A 62 -12.51 14.93 5.80
N GLN A 63 -11.72 15.92 6.23
CA GLN A 63 -10.47 15.66 6.95
C GLN A 63 -10.69 14.94 8.30
N THR A 64 -11.79 15.23 8.98
CA THR A 64 -12.20 14.57 10.22
C THR A 64 -12.55 13.11 9.94
N ASP A 65 -13.36 12.84 8.92
CA ASP A 65 -13.76 11.48 8.53
C ASP A 65 -12.52 10.62 8.20
N LEU A 66 -11.54 11.18 7.47
CA LEU A 66 -10.27 10.48 7.20
C LEU A 66 -9.47 10.19 8.47
N ALA A 67 -9.46 11.12 9.43
CA ALA A 67 -8.75 10.92 10.69
C ALA A 67 -9.45 9.88 11.56
N GLU A 68 -10.79 9.84 11.55
CA GLU A 68 -11.58 8.83 12.24
C GLU A 68 -11.37 7.45 11.63
N ALA A 69 -11.45 7.32 10.30
CA ALA A 69 -11.22 6.05 9.61
C ALA A 69 -9.83 5.46 9.91
N ARG A 70 -8.78 6.30 9.90
CA ARG A 70 -7.41 5.87 10.28
C ARG A 70 -7.31 5.46 11.76
N LYS A 71 -8.05 6.14 12.64
CA LYS A 71 -8.09 5.82 14.08
C LYS A 71 -8.79 4.48 14.30
N GLU A 72 -9.92 4.25 13.65
CA GLU A 72 -10.68 3.00 13.76
C GLU A 72 -9.88 1.83 13.17
N LEU A 73 -9.29 1.96 11.97
CA LEU A 73 -8.36 0.96 11.43
C LEU A 73 -7.28 0.55 12.44
N THR A 74 -6.58 1.53 13.03
CA THR A 74 -5.53 1.24 14.04
C THR A 74 -6.08 0.47 15.24
N LYS A 75 -7.28 0.84 15.67
CA LYS A 75 -7.97 0.27 16.82
C LYS A 75 -8.48 -1.14 16.50
N ASP A 76 -8.89 -1.42 15.28
CA ASP A 76 -9.45 -2.69 14.83
C ASP A 76 -8.37 -3.69 14.47
N LEU A 77 -7.30 -3.27 13.78
CA LEU A 77 -6.08 -4.08 13.62
C LEU A 77 -5.49 -4.51 14.97
N ARG A 78 -5.55 -3.66 16.00
CA ARG A 78 -5.11 -4.03 17.36
C ARG A 78 -6.02 -5.07 18.02
N ARG A 79 -7.30 -5.13 17.64
CA ARG A 79 -8.27 -6.10 18.17
C ARG A 79 -8.39 -7.36 17.33
N SER A 80 -7.90 -7.33 16.10
CA SER A 80 -7.86 -8.47 15.19
C SER A 80 -7.24 -9.68 15.87
N SER A 81 -7.89 -10.83 15.72
CA SER A 81 -7.46 -12.09 16.32
C SER A 81 -6.96 -13.09 15.28
N ASP A 82 -7.33 -12.91 14.01
CA ASP A 82 -6.90 -13.75 12.90
C ASP A 82 -6.75 -12.96 11.58
N ALA A 83 -6.43 -13.68 10.50
CA ALA A 83 -6.22 -13.07 9.19
C ALA A 83 -7.53 -12.60 8.54
N ASP A 84 -8.69 -13.11 8.95
CA ASP A 84 -9.99 -12.71 8.41
C ASP A 84 -10.39 -11.37 9.03
N ASP A 85 -10.25 -11.24 10.36
CA ASP A 85 -10.44 -9.98 11.08
C ASP A 85 -9.56 -8.84 10.51
N ASN A 86 -8.30 -9.13 10.17
CA ASN A 86 -7.40 -8.15 9.55
C ASN A 86 -7.88 -7.72 8.16
N ARG A 87 -8.35 -8.66 7.32
CA ARG A 87 -8.85 -8.33 5.97
C ARG A 87 -10.12 -7.49 6.06
N ASP A 88 -11.01 -7.82 6.97
CA ASP A 88 -12.26 -7.08 7.19
C ASP A 88 -11.95 -5.64 7.64
N ALA A 89 -11.03 -5.44 8.59
CA ALA A 89 -10.62 -4.10 9.03
C ALA A 89 -10.04 -3.25 7.88
N TRP A 90 -9.26 -3.85 6.98
CA TRP A 90 -8.73 -3.16 5.81
C TRP A 90 -9.82 -2.85 4.75
N ASP A 91 -10.77 -3.76 4.54
CA ASP A 91 -11.87 -3.53 3.59
C ASP A 91 -12.85 -2.46 4.08
N GLU A 92 -13.15 -2.43 5.38
CA GLU A 92 -13.94 -1.38 6.02
C GLU A 92 -13.24 -0.02 5.88
N TYR A 93 -11.95 0.06 6.22
CA TYR A 93 -11.17 1.28 6.05
C TYR A 93 -11.20 1.79 4.60
N ARG A 94 -11.00 0.89 3.62
CA ARG A 94 -11.11 1.24 2.19
C ARG A 94 -12.48 1.81 1.84
N ALA A 95 -13.56 1.21 2.32
CA ALA A 95 -14.92 1.67 2.06
C ALA A 95 -15.15 3.07 2.66
N GLU A 96 -14.71 3.30 3.90
CA GLU A 96 -14.82 4.60 4.57
C GLU A 96 -14.07 5.72 3.81
N LEU A 97 -12.88 5.44 3.30
CA LEU A 97 -12.14 6.40 2.46
C LEU A 97 -12.90 6.75 1.18
N ALA A 98 -13.45 5.74 0.51
CA ALA A 98 -14.20 5.92 -0.74
C ALA A 98 -15.50 6.72 -0.51
N ASP A 99 -16.22 6.43 0.57
CA ASP A 99 -17.45 7.12 0.95
C ASP A 99 -17.17 8.56 1.33
N ALA A 100 -16.20 8.83 2.21
CA ALA A 100 -15.81 10.19 2.59
C ALA A 100 -15.40 11.02 1.37
N ARG A 101 -14.64 10.43 0.43
CA ARG A 101 -14.23 11.08 -0.83
C ARG A 101 -15.44 11.36 -1.73
N GLY A 102 -16.38 10.41 -1.81
CA GLY A 102 -17.61 10.52 -2.59
C GLY A 102 -18.53 11.62 -2.05
N ASP A 103 -18.76 11.64 -0.74
CA ASP A 103 -19.61 12.61 -0.06
C ASP A 103 -19.03 14.02 -0.13
N TYR A 104 -17.73 14.18 0.13
CA TYR A 104 -17.08 15.49 -0.01
C TYR A 104 -17.18 16.02 -1.45
N ALA A 105 -16.92 15.18 -2.44
CA ALA A 105 -17.06 15.54 -3.84
C ALA A 105 -18.50 15.93 -4.18
N LYS A 106 -19.48 15.14 -3.72
CA LYS A 106 -20.90 15.40 -3.94
C LYS A 106 -21.34 16.74 -3.35
N GLU A 107 -21.04 17.01 -2.08
CA GLU A 107 -21.37 18.28 -1.43
C GLU A 107 -20.74 19.47 -2.18
N MET A 108 -19.48 19.36 -2.58
CA MET A 108 -18.81 20.41 -3.35
C MET A 108 -19.45 20.64 -4.72
N ALA A 109 -19.85 19.58 -5.42
CA ALA A 109 -20.58 19.68 -6.69
C ALA A 109 -21.96 20.34 -6.51
N GLU A 110 -22.71 19.96 -5.47
CA GLU A 110 -24.01 20.56 -5.16
C GLU A 110 -23.93 22.05 -4.84
N LYS A 111 -22.77 22.53 -4.35
CA LYS A 111 -22.49 23.97 -4.15
C LYS A 111 -21.91 24.68 -5.37
N GLY A 112 -21.73 23.98 -6.49
CA GLY A 112 -21.24 24.55 -7.75
C GLY A 112 -19.72 24.67 -7.86
N TYR A 113 -18.97 24.00 -6.99
CA TYR A 113 -17.51 23.94 -7.11
C TYR A 113 -17.11 22.87 -8.14
N PRO A 114 -16.27 23.20 -9.14
CA PRO A 114 -15.87 22.25 -10.16
C PRO A 114 -14.94 21.17 -9.58
N ILE A 115 -15.30 19.90 -9.77
CA ILE A 115 -14.42 18.76 -9.48
C ILE A 115 -13.54 18.53 -10.72
N GLY A 116 -12.26 18.88 -10.63
CA GLY A 116 -11.30 18.63 -11.70
C GLY A 116 -10.86 17.17 -11.73
N GLN A 117 -10.81 16.55 -12.91
CA GLN A 117 -10.10 15.29 -13.12
C GLN A 117 -8.81 15.57 -13.92
N VAL A 118 -7.66 15.15 -13.39
CA VAL A 118 -6.40 15.18 -14.14
C VAL A 118 -6.27 13.88 -14.92
N ARG A 119 -6.41 13.93 -16.24
CA ARG A 119 -6.11 12.80 -17.13
C ARG A 119 -4.77 13.05 -17.81
N VAL A 120 -3.78 12.21 -17.51
CA VAL A 120 -2.52 12.18 -18.26
C VAL A 120 -2.78 11.46 -19.60
N LEU A 121 -2.75 12.20 -20.70
CA LEU A 121 -2.77 11.61 -22.03
C LEU A 121 -1.34 11.21 -22.39
N ALA A 122 -1.07 9.90 -22.46
CA ALA A 122 0.20 9.41 -22.99
C ALA A 122 0.29 9.82 -24.47
N ASN A 123 1.13 10.81 -24.77
CA ASN A 123 1.40 11.22 -26.13
C ASN A 123 2.35 10.20 -26.75
N ASN A 124 1.80 9.14 -27.36
CA ASN A 124 2.56 8.19 -28.15
C ASN A 124 2.95 8.87 -29.46
N GLY A 125 3.99 9.70 -29.40
CA GLY A 125 4.54 10.45 -30.52
C GLY A 125 4.89 9.52 -31.68
N ARG A 126 4.45 9.92 -32.88
CA ARG A 126 4.79 9.33 -34.18
C ARG A 126 6.27 9.40 -34.48
#